data_AF-A0A928CPQ3-F1
#
_entry.id   AF-A0A928CPQ3-F1
#
_cell.length_a   1.000
_cell.length_b   1.000
_cell.length_c   1.000
_cell.angle_alpha   90.00
_cell.angle_beta   90.00
_cell.angle_gamma   90.00
#
_symmetry.space_group_name_H-M   'P 1'
#
loop_
_entity.id
_entity.type
_entity.pdbx_description
1 polymer ?
#
loop_
_entity_poly.entity_id
_entity_poly.type
_entity_poly.pdbx_seq_one_letter_code
_entity_poly.pdbx_strand_id
1 'polypeptide(L)'
;MLTADLPDAHFASDTPSVADHTLKTGTFTLRTLPVEIGELNETMSLASKRRLHNSEDGSELMFETVNTIPFGAEPEIRRKIRISEGLICCTMDMVMRASCPLTTLSAGGMVISGAIRKISLILPPQKGSEPAMQESRNWPEIKEDEILFDAPYPPLGLTLTTEKERLDWMIGDDLWRWTNAERIGGGKARFVITKKEQGLRMEWKLFEKTPVRGDEDEPVPGRNWRLTWAVAWTALPLPRKKKAAKVFDLASFDWPENARAVSSLKNSKTLQPGCFCSMAVQNALKKWLRSNWDEAKDGMVFELKNVQPHYCVNASHVDRPKLKSLPHWDMMSILEFRRWAGRLLAKKNAQLRLRTPDKSPWRGFMTLD
;
A
#
# COMPACT_ATOMS: atom_id res chain seq x y z
N MET A 1 -25.50 6.01 -2.25
CA MET A 1 -24.18 6.55 -2.65
C MET A 1 -23.58 7.25 -1.43
N LEU A 2 -22.32 6.96 -1.09
CA LEU A 2 -21.59 7.69 -0.05
C LEU A 2 -20.42 8.41 -0.73
N THR A 3 -20.33 9.71 -0.50
CA THR A 3 -19.31 10.58 -1.06
C THR A 3 -18.64 11.35 0.06
N ALA A 4 -17.40 11.75 -0.17
CA ALA A 4 -16.67 12.64 0.71
C ALA A 4 -15.80 13.59 -0.13
N ASP A 5 -15.99 14.88 0.10
CA ASP A 5 -15.12 15.92 -0.43
C ASP A 5 -13.88 16.02 0.46
N LEU A 6 -12.72 16.02 -0.17
CA LEU A 6 -11.41 16.05 0.46
C LEU A 6 -10.64 17.26 -0.09
N PRO A 7 -9.61 17.74 0.63
CA PRO A 7 -8.67 18.68 0.03
C PRO A 7 -8.09 18.10 -1.27
N ASP A 8 -8.38 18.77 -2.39
CA ASP A 8 -7.92 18.44 -3.75
C ASP A 8 -8.36 17.05 -4.28
N ALA A 9 -9.35 16.42 -3.64
CA ALA A 9 -9.87 15.13 -4.05
C ALA A 9 -11.35 14.94 -3.74
N HIS A 10 -11.97 14.00 -4.43
CA HIS A 10 -13.34 13.56 -4.20
C HIS A 10 -13.35 12.05 -4.15
N PHE A 11 -13.82 11.50 -3.04
CA PHE A 11 -14.01 10.06 -2.87
C PHE A 11 -15.50 9.74 -3.01
N ALA A 12 -15.81 8.76 -3.85
CA ALA A 12 -17.13 8.21 -4.01
C ALA A 12 -17.07 6.69 -3.87
N SER A 13 -18.04 6.12 -3.16
CA SER A 13 -18.35 4.70 -3.29
C SER A 13 -19.59 4.60 -4.14
N ASP A 14 -19.41 4.12 -5.38
CA ASP A 14 -20.40 4.25 -6.42
C ASP A 14 -21.58 3.31 -6.18
N THR A 15 -22.74 3.78 -6.62
CA THR A 15 -23.92 2.98 -6.93
C THR A 15 -24.01 2.96 -8.47
N PRO A 16 -24.32 1.83 -9.12
CA PRO A 16 -25.15 0.76 -8.57
C PRO A 16 -24.41 -0.43 -7.92
N SER A 17 -23.11 -0.59 -8.13
CA SER A 17 -22.36 -1.76 -7.64
C SER A 17 -21.71 -1.52 -6.28
N VAL A 18 -21.90 -2.44 -5.33
CA VAL A 18 -21.32 -2.34 -3.98
C VAL A 18 -19.80 -2.49 -3.94
N ALA A 19 -19.19 -2.98 -5.02
CA ALA A 19 -17.76 -3.24 -5.13
C ALA A 19 -16.95 -1.99 -5.55
N ASP A 20 -17.60 -1.00 -6.15
CA ASP A 20 -16.91 0.09 -6.85
C ASP A 20 -16.58 1.24 -5.89
N HIS A 21 -15.30 1.59 -5.84
CA HIS A 21 -14.79 2.74 -5.12
C HIS A 21 -13.99 3.61 -6.10
N THR A 22 -14.33 4.88 -6.15
CA THR A 22 -13.72 5.86 -7.04
C THR A 22 -13.10 7.00 -6.25
N LEU A 23 -11.85 7.28 -6.57
CA LEU A 23 -11.14 8.46 -6.11
C LEU A 23 -10.86 9.35 -7.33
N LYS A 24 -11.25 10.61 -7.26
CA LYS A 24 -10.85 11.65 -8.22
C LYS A 24 -9.91 12.61 -7.51
N THR A 25 -8.71 12.83 -8.05
CA THR A 25 -7.74 13.79 -7.49
C THR A 25 -7.14 14.59 -8.64
N GLY A 26 -7.37 15.90 -8.66
CA GLY A 26 -6.97 16.73 -9.79
C GLY A 26 -7.43 16.16 -11.14
N THR A 27 -6.47 15.78 -11.99
CA THR A 27 -6.72 15.14 -13.30
C THR A 27 -6.80 13.61 -13.28
N PHE A 28 -6.47 12.98 -12.15
CA PHE A 28 -6.49 11.53 -12.02
C PHE A 28 -7.85 11.02 -11.54
N THR A 29 -8.24 9.86 -12.06
CA THR A 29 -9.33 9.05 -11.51
C THR A 29 -8.83 7.64 -11.29
N LEU A 30 -9.03 7.12 -10.08
CA LEU A 30 -8.76 5.75 -9.71
C LEU A 30 -10.09 5.06 -9.42
N ARG A 31 -10.29 3.87 -9.98
CA ARG A 31 -11.45 3.01 -9.72
C ARG A 31 -10.99 1.62 -9.34
N THR A 32 -11.49 1.08 -8.24
CA THR A 32 -11.24 -0.33 -7.87
C THR A 32 -12.02 -1.28 -8.76
N LEU A 33 -11.49 -2.49 -8.96
CA LEU A 33 -12.20 -3.59 -9.60
C LEU A 33 -12.76 -4.56 -8.54
N PRO A 34 -13.88 -5.25 -8.81
CA PRO A 34 -14.49 -6.18 -7.87
C PRO A 34 -13.58 -7.37 -7.57
N VAL A 35 -13.70 -7.91 -6.35
CA VAL A 35 -13.09 -9.19 -5.97
C VAL A 35 -13.81 -10.35 -6.66
N GLU A 36 -13.05 -11.39 -7.02
CA GLU A 36 -13.59 -12.63 -7.59
C GLU A 36 -13.09 -13.84 -6.79
N ILE A 37 -13.98 -14.75 -6.43
CA ILE A 37 -13.71 -15.95 -5.62
C ILE A 37 -14.30 -17.15 -6.35
N GLY A 38 -13.47 -17.90 -7.08
CA GLY A 38 -13.96 -18.92 -7.99
C GLY A 38 -14.88 -18.31 -9.06
N GLU A 39 -16.13 -18.73 -9.06
CA GLU A 39 -17.18 -18.21 -9.95
C GLU A 39 -17.96 -17.04 -9.33
N LEU A 40 -17.71 -16.71 -8.06
CA LEU A 40 -18.39 -15.64 -7.34
C LEU A 40 -17.74 -14.30 -7.64
N ASN A 41 -18.56 -13.28 -7.90
CA ASN A 41 -18.10 -11.91 -8.13
C ASN A 41 -18.70 -10.95 -7.09
N GLU A 42 -17.88 -10.05 -6.57
CA GLU A 42 -18.29 -9.09 -5.55
C GLU A 42 -19.43 -8.16 -6.00
N THR A 43 -19.58 -7.89 -7.30
CA THR A 43 -20.70 -7.09 -7.83
C THR A 43 -22.07 -7.67 -7.47
N MET A 44 -22.15 -8.97 -7.16
CA MET A 44 -23.36 -9.66 -6.73
C MET A 44 -23.63 -9.55 -5.21
N SER A 45 -22.78 -8.84 -4.47
CA SER A 45 -22.85 -8.81 -3.01
C SER A 45 -23.98 -7.92 -2.50
N LEU A 46 -24.45 -8.25 -1.30
CA LEU A 46 -25.29 -7.38 -0.49
C LEU A 46 -24.39 -6.55 0.44
N ALA A 47 -24.57 -5.23 0.46
CA ALA A 47 -23.86 -4.36 1.39
C ALA A 47 -24.44 -4.50 2.80
N SER A 48 -23.72 -5.18 3.69
CA SER A 48 -24.14 -5.38 5.08
C SER A 48 -23.66 -4.26 6.01
N LYS A 49 -22.58 -3.55 5.65
CA LYS A 49 -22.08 -2.39 6.40
C LYS A 49 -21.50 -1.35 5.44
N ARG A 50 -21.89 -0.08 5.60
CA ARG A 50 -21.22 1.08 5.00
C ARG A 50 -21.23 2.22 6.01
N ARG A 51 -20.06 2.63 6.51
CA ARG A 51 -19.95 3.67 7.55
C ARG A 51 -18.84 4.64 7.20
N LEU A 52 -19.14 5.92 7.39
CA LEU A 52 -18.19 7.01 7.26
C LEU A 52 -17.91 7.56 8.65
N HIS A 53 -16.64 7.70 8.99
CA HIS A 53 -16.16 8.22 10.26
C HIS A 53 -15.19 9.37 9.97
N ASN A 54 -15.36 10.48 10.68
CA ASN A 54 -14.40 11.58 10.69
C ASN A 54 -13.61 11.56 12.00
N SER A 55 -12.34 11.94 11.96
CA SER A 55 -11.62 12.30 13.18
C SER A 55 -12.24 13.57 13.80
N GLU A 56 -12.09 13.74 15.11
CA GLU A 56 -12.62 14.90 15.83
C GLU A 56 -12.09 16.24 15.29
N ASP A 57 -10.85 16.24 14.79
CA ASP A 57 -10.19 17.40 14.18
C ASP A 57 -10.43 17.53 12.67
N GLY A 58 -11.21 16.63 12.06
CA GLY A 58 -11.50 16.62 10.62
C GLY A 58 -10.31 16.29 9.71
N SER A 59 -9.15 15.93 10.26
CA SER A 59 -7.92 15.65 9.51
C SER A 59 -7.89 14.29 8.81
N GLU A 60 -8.71 13.34 9.27
CA GLU A 60 -8.79 11.99 8.72
C GLU A 60 -10.25 11.58 8.50
N LEU A 61 -10.49 11.02 7.33
CA LEU A 61 -11.71 10.31 6.98
C LEU A 61 -11.46 8.81 7.00
N MET A 62 -12.40 8.04 7.52
CA MET A 62 -12.36 6.59 7.50
C MET A 62 -13.69 6.04 6.98
N PHE A 63 -13.60 5.28 5.90
CA PHE A 63 -14.72 4.60 5.28
C PHE A 63 -14.59 3.10 5.49
N GLU A 64 -15.63 2.49 6.07
CA GLU A 64 -15.69 1.05 6.33
C GLU A 64 -16.83 0.42 5.52
N THR A 65 -16.50 -0.63 4.76
CA THR A 65 -17.48 -1.44 4.02
C THR A 65 -17.40 -2.90 4.40
N VAL A 66 -18.55 -3.57 4.36
CA VAL A 66 -18.66 -5.03 4.36
C VAL A 66 -19.68 -5.41 3.30
N ASN A 67 -19.25 -6.22 2.35
CA ASN A 67 -20.03 -6.76 1.26
C ASN A 67 -20.04 -8.29 1.40
N THR A 68 -21.23 -8.89 1.47
CA THR A 68 -21.37 -10.35 1.58
C THR A 68 -21.94 -10.88 0.27
N ILE A 69 -21.26 -11.83 -0.37
CA ILE A 69 -21.79 -12.52 -1.55
C ILE A 69 -22.81 -13.55 -1.05
N PRO A 70 -24.12 -13.45 -1.34
CA PRO A 70 -25.15 -14.28 -0.72
C PRO A 70 -25.30 -15.66 -1.37
N PHE A 71 -24.17 -16.26 -1.79
CA PHE A 71 -24.12 -17.55 -2.48
C PHE A 71 -22.99 -18.44 -1.93
N GLY A 72 -23.18 -19.75 -2.04
CA GLY A 72 -22.22 -20.74 -1.59
C GLY A 72 -21.94 -20.62 -0.09
N ALA A 73 -20.66 -20.47 0.27
CA ALA A 73 -20.23 -20.35 1.65
C ALA A 73 -20.28 -18.90 2.18
N GLU A 74 -20.99 -18.00 1.50
CA GLU A 74 -21.18 -16.58 1.85
C GLU A 74 -19.89 -15.83 2.23
N PRO A 75 -18.91 -15.75 1.31
CA PRO A 75 -17.69 -15.01 1.59
C PRO A 75 -17.98 -13.50 1.76
N GLU A 76 -17.18 -12.85 2.59
CA GLU A 76 -17.29 -11.41 2.84
C GLU A 76 -16.06 -10.66 2.37
N ILE A 77 -16.27 -9.49 1.77
CA ILE A 77 -15.25 -8.53 1.42
C ILE A 77 -15.42 -7.32 2.34
N ARG A 78 -14.42 -7.10 3.20
CA ARG A 78 -14.40 -5.98 4.14
C ARG A 78 -13.33 -5.00 3.70
N ARG A 79 -13.67 -3.71 3.54
CA ARG A 79 -12.67 -2.67 3.28
C ARG A 79 -12.68 -1.64 4.38
N LYS A 80 -11.48 -1.19 4.72
CA LYS A 80 -11.23 -0.02 5.56
C LYS A 80 -10.34 0.93 4.78
N ILE A 81 -10.94 2.01 4.30
CA ILE A 81 -10.29 3.03 3.49
C ILE A 81 -10.09 4.24 4.39
N ARG A 82 -8.84 4.60 4.66
CA ARG A 82 -8.48 5.80 5.42
C ARG A 82 -7.96 6.84 4.46
N ILE A 83 -8.35 8.09 4.68
CA ILE A 83 -7.94 9.23 3.85
C ILE A 83 -7.45 10.34 4.76
N SER A 84 -6.24 10.83 4.51
CA SER A 84 -5.61 11.93 5.27
C SER A 84 -4.44 12.50 4.48
N GLU A 85 -4.22 13.82 4.52
CA GLU A 85 -3.01 14.47 3.97
C GLU A 85 -2.62 14.07 2.53
N GLY A 86 -3.59 14.01 1.60
CA GLY A 86 -3.28 13.63 0.22
C GLY A 86 -2.94 12.15 0.02
N LEU A 87 -3.35 11.29 0.96
CA LEU A 87 -3.08 9.86 0.97
C LEU A 87 -4.37 9.07 1.22
N ILE A 88 -4.53 7.97 0.49
CA ILE A 88 -5.45 6.88 0.81
C ILE A 88 -4.65 5.66 1.23
N CYS A 89 -5.04 5.05 2.35
CA CYS A 89 -4.61 3.70 2.73
C CYS A 89 -5.83 2.79 2.79
N CYS A 90 -5.78 1.68 2.05
CA CYS A 90 -6.83 0.67 2.05
C CYS A 90 -6.33 -0.62 2.70
N THR A 91 -7.13 -1.15 3.62
CA THR A 91 -7.02 -2.53 4.08
C THR A 91 -8.25 -3.29 3.60
N MET A 92 -8.03 -4.37 2.85
CA MET A 92 -9.08 -5.24 2.34
C MET A 92 -8.92 -6.63 2.95
N ASP A 93 -9.97 -7.12 3.60
CA ASP A 93 -10.08 -8.50 4.08
C ASP A 93 -11.07 -9.26 3.22
N MET A 94 -10.66 -10.41 2.68
CA MET A 94 -11.51 -11.39 2.03
C MET A 94 -11.69 -12.55 3.00
N VAL A 95 -12.84 -12.61 3.64
CA VAL A 95 -13.19 -13.60 4.68
C VAL A 95 -13.88 -14.77 4.02
N MET A 96 -13.30 -15.96 4.16
CA MET A 96 -13.81 -17.18 3.54
C MET A 96 -13.84 -18.30 4.57
N ARG A 97 -14.98 -19.00 4.66
CA ARG A 97 -15.10 -20.24 5.44
C ARG A 97 -14.35 -21.37 4.72
N ALA A 98 -13.93 -22.39 5.48
CA ALA A 98 -13.25 -23.57 4.92
C ALA A 98 -14.12 -24.30 3.87
N SER A 99 -15.45 -24.22 4.02
CA SER A 99 -16.44 -24.75 3.06
C SER A 99 -16.53 -23.96 1.75
N CYS A 100 -15.81 -22.85 1.59
CA CYS A 100 -15.68 -22.12 0.32
C CYS A 100 -14.49 -22.69 -0.45
N PRO A 101 -14.66 -23.55 -1.48
CA PRO A 101 -13.53 -24.13 -2.19
C PRO A 101 -12.74 -23.03 -2.91
N LEU A 102 -11.42 -23.04 -2.74
CA LEU A 102 -10.53 -22.06 -3.34
C LEU A 102 -10.00 -22.61 -4.68
N THR A 103 -10.65 -22.25 -5.78
CA THR A 103 -10.19 -22.57 -7.15
C THR A 103 -9.40 -21.41 -7.73
N THR A 104 -9.98 -20.21 -7.71
CA THR A 104 -9.34 -18.95 -8.09
C THR A 104 -9.64 -17.88 -7.05
N LEU A 105 -8.74 -16.90 -6.92
CA LEU A 105 -8.95 -15.70 -6.13
C LEU A 105 -8.33 -14.51 -6.86
N SER A 106 -9.19 -13.56 -7.23
CA SER A 106 -8.78 -12.24 -7.66
C SER A 106 -9.13 -11.24 -6.57
N ALA A 107 -8.15 -10.43 -6.16
CA ALA A 107 -8.41 -9.25 -5.34
C ALA A 107 -8.97 -8.07 -6.16
N GLY A 108 -9.41 -8.34 -7.39
CA GLY A 108 -9.79 -7.36 -8.38
C GLY A 108 -8.56 -6.69 -8.95
N GLY A 109 -8.35 -5.45 -8.54
CA GLY A 109 -7.34 -4.58 -9.11
C GLY A 109 -7.81 -3.14 -9.17
N MET A 110 -7.28 -2.37 -10.11
CA MET A 110 -7.73 -1.01 -10.31
C MET A 110 -7.48 -0.51 -11.73
N VAL A 111 -8.26 0.51 -12.08
CA VAL A 111 -8.06 1.32 -13.28
C VAL A 111 -7.68 2.72 -12.83
N ILE A 112 -6.57 3.24 -13.38
CA ILE A 112 -6.13 4.61 -13.14
C ILE A 112 -6.12 5.35 -14.46
N SER A 113 -6.95 6.38 -14.58
CA SER A 113 -7.07 7.24 -15.74
C SER A 113 -6.62 8.67 -15.42
N GLY A 114 -6.30 9.44 -16.45
CA GLY A 114 -5.89 10.84 -16.33
C GLY A 114 -4.97 11.29 -17.46
N ALA A 115 -4.48 12.53 -17.37
CA ALA A 115 -3.56 13.12 -18.34
C ALA A 115 -2.10 12.63 -18.16
N ILE A 116 -1.90 11.31 -18.11
CA ILE A 116 -0.62 10.67 -17.79
C ILE A 116 0.42 11.04 -18.84
N ARG A 117 1.56 11.58 -18.39
CA ARG A 117 2.72 11.91 -19.23
C ARG A 117 3.85 10.91 -19.07
N LYS A 118 4.12 10.46 -17.84
CA LYS A 118 5.15 9.44 -17.56
C LYS A 118 4.70 8.44 -16.52
N ILE A 119 5.25 7.24 -16.61
CA ILE A 119 5.11 6.16 -15.63
C ILE A 119 6.48 5.64 -15.21
N SER A 120 6.67 5.36 -13.93
CA SER A 120 7.80 4.57 -13.41
C SER A 120 7.28 3.45 -12.51
N LEU A 121 7.94 2.30 -12.51
CA LEU A 121 7.66 1.19 -11.59
C LEU A 121 8.73 1.09 -10.51
N ILE A 122 8.36 0.64 -9.33
CA ILE A 122 9.29 0.29 -8.25
C ILE A 122 9.22 -1.22 -8.08
N LEU A 123 10.31 -1.92 -8.36
CA LEU A 123 10.33 -3.37 -8.29
C LEU A 123 10.86 -3.86 -6.94
N PRO A 124 10.41 -5.05 -6.49
CA PRO A 124 11.08 -5.77 -5.42
C PRO A 124 12.58 -5.96 -5.76
N PRO A 125 13.46 -5.94 -4.76
CA PRO A 125 14.89 -6.10 -5.00
C PRO A 125 15.20 -7.48 -5.58
N GLN A 126 16.20 -7.52 -6.45
CA GLN A 126 16.85 -8.76 -6.87
C GLN A 126 17.90 -9.15 -5.82
N LYS A 127 18.40 -10.39 -5.90
CA LYS A 127 19.48 -10.85 -5.02
C LYS A 127 20.68 -9.90 -5.11
N GLY A 128 21.08 -9.32 -3.98
CA GLY A 128 22.17 -8.34 -3.87
C GLY A 128 21.76 -6.87 -3.92
N SER A 129 20.51 -6.53 -4.27
CA SER A 129 20.11 -5.13 -4.51
C SER A 129 19.11 -4.57 -3.48
N GLU A 130 18.91 -3.26 -3.54
CA GLU A 130 17.82 -2.54 -2.86
C GLU A 130 16.62 -2.40 -3.81
N PRO A 131 15.42 -2.12 -3.28
CA PRO A 131 14.32 -1.63 -4.09
C PRO A 131 14.77 -0.45 -4.96
N ALA A 132 14.47 -0.52 -6.26
CA ALA A 132 14.87 0.50 -7.21
C ALA A 132 13.67 0.95 -8.03
N MET A 133 13.55 2.26 -8.19
CA MET A 133 12.64 2.86 -9.16
C MET A 133 13.25 2.71 -10.55
N GLN A 134 12.49 2.12 -11.47
CA GLN A 134 12.87 2.01 -12.87
C GLN A 134 12.86 3.39 -13.54
N GLU A 135 13.59 3.49 -14.65
CA GLU A 135 13.56 4.67 -15.50
C GLU A 135 12.13 4.98 -15.96
N SER A 136 11.79 6.26 -15.95
CA SER A 136 10.47 6.72 -16.34
C SER A 136 10.25 6.53 -17.84
N ARG A 137 9.15 5.89 -18.20
CA ARG A 137 8.71 5.73 -19.59
C ARG A 137 7.73 6.84 -19.96
N ASN A 138 7.84 7.37 -21.18
CA ASN A 138 6.90 8.36 -21.71
C ASN A 138 5.58 7.66 -22.06
N TRP A 139 4.51 8.06 -21.39
CA TRP A 139 3.19 7.44 -21.55
C TRP A 139 2.63 7.47 -22.98
N PRO A 140 2.75 8.57 -23.75
CA PRO A 140 2.26 8.61 -25.13
C PRO A 140 2.96 7.63 -26.08
N GLU A 141 4.19 7.21 -25.78
CA GLU A 141 4.99 6.33 -26.62
C GLU A 141 4.71 4.84 -26.39
N ILE A 142 4.06 4.51 -25.26
CA ILE A 142 3.65 3.13 -24.92
C ILE A 142 2.45 2.74 -25.79
N LYS A 143 2.44 1.53 -26.36
CA LYS A 143 1.31 1.08 -27.19
C LYS A 143 0.10 0.73 -26.33
N GLU A 144 -1.10 0.90 -26.88
CA GLU A 144 -2.29 0.32 -26.26
C GLU A 144 -2.14 -1.20 -26.15
N ASP A 145 -2.70 -1.77 -25.08
CA ASP A 145 -2.59 -3.18 -24.70
C ASP A 145 -1.17 -3.67 -24.38
N GLU A 146 -0.18 -2.78 -24.36
CA GLU A 146 1.16 -3.14 -23.92
C GLU A 146 1.18 -3.52 -22.44
N ILE A 147 1.73 -4.69 -22.16
CA ILE A 147 1.98 -5.18 -20.81
C ILE A 147 3.24 -4.49 -20.27
N LEU A 148 3.06 -3.68 -19.23
CA LEU A 148 4.15 -2.94 -18.58
C LEU A 148 4.82 -3.76 -17.49
N PHE A 149 4.07 -4.71 -16.92
CA PHE A 149 4.54 -5.60 -15.87
C PHE A 149 3.68 -6.86 -15.83
N ASP A 150 4.32 -8.02 -15.69
CA ASP A 150 3.65 -9.33 -15.53
C ASP A 150 4.56 -10.24 -14.71
N ALA A 151 4.14 -10.56 -13.50
CA ALA A 151 4.92 -11.36 -12.56
C ALA A 151 4.01 -12.07 -11.54
N PRO A 152 4.48 -13.11 -10.83
CA PRO A 152 3.71 -13.77 -9.78
C PRO A 152 3.60 -12.96 -8.46
N TYR A 153 3.99 -11.70 -8.48
CA TYR A 153 3.96 -10.78 -7.34
C TYR A 153 3.81 -9.34 -7.85
N PRO A 154 3.29 -8.41 -7.04
CA PRO A 154 3.14 -7.01 -7.43
C PRO A 154 4.49 -6.30 -7.49
N PRO A 155 4.63 -5.21 -8.28
CA PRO A 155 5.66 -4.23 -8.00
C PRO A 155 5.42 -3.63 -6.60
N LEU A 156 6.47 -3.12 -5.96
CA LEU A 156 6.32 -2.43 -4.68
C LEU A 156 5.47 -1.17 -4.83
N GLY A 157 5.60 -0.49 -5.97
CA GLY A 157 4.75 0.65 -6.29
C GLY A 157 4.97 1.14 -7.71
N LEU A 158 4.31 2.24 -8.02
CA LEU A 158 4.46 2.95 -9.28
C LEU A 158 4.21 4.45 -9.08
N THR A 159 4.69 5.24 -10.02
CA THR A 159 4.44 6.68 -10.09
C THR A 159 3.85 7.02 -11.45
N LEU A 160 2.80 7.84 -11.45
CA LEU A 160 2.19 8.44 -12.64
C LEU A 160 2.32 9.94 -12.51
N THR A 161 2.86 10.60 -13.52
CA THR A 161 3.05 12.05 -13.50
C THR A 161 2.35 12.72 -14.66
N THR A 162 1.74 13.86 -14.38
CA THR A 162 1.34 14.87 -15.36
C THR A 162 2.33 16.03 -15.30
N GLU A 163 2.01 17.16 -15.93
CA GLU A 163 2.81 18.38 -15.80
C GLU A 163 2.67 19.04 -14.41
N LYS A 164 1.53 18.85 -13.75
CA LYS A 164 1.15 19.58 -12.52
C LYS A 164 0.95 18.67 -11.32
N GLU A 165 0.89 17.36 -11.52
CA GLU A 165 0.46 16.41 -10.49
C GLU A 165 1.23 15.11 -10.59
N ARG A 166 1.40 14.46 -9.45
CA ARG A 166 1.85 13.07 -9.36
C ARG A 166 0.85 12.25 -8.58
N LEU A 167 0.57 11.05 -9.06
CA LEU A 167 -0.13 10.00 -8.34
C LEU A 167 0.83 8.83 -8.13
N ASP A 168 1.02 8.45 -6.88
CA ASP A 168 1.82 7.30 -6.49
C ASP A 168 0.89 6.18 -6.03
N TRP A 169 1.16 4.94 -6.43
CA TRP A 169 0.49 3.75 -5.88
C TRP A 169 1.53 2.80 -5.27
N MET A 170 1.15 2.09 -4.21
CA MET A 170 1.96 1.05 -3.60
C MET A 170 1.15 -0.13 -3.11
N ILE A 171 1.78 -1.31 -3.14
CA ILE A 171 1.39 -2.43 -2.29
C ILE A 171 1.86 -2.20 -0.85
N GLY A 172 1.11 -2.70 0.13
CA GLY A 172 1.51 -2.64 1.52
C GLY A 172 2.48 -3.74 1.93
N ASP A 173 2.51 -4.03 3.23
CA ASP A 173 3.52 -4.90 3.82
C ASP A 173 3.26 -6.40 3.56
N ASP A 174 2.04 -6.77 3.18
CA ASP A 174 1.56 -8.14 3.00
C ASP A 174 1.96 -8.82 1.67
N LEU A 175 3.12 -8.44 1.13
CA LEU A 175 3.78 -9.03 -0.04
C LEU A 175 3.90 -10.55 0.02
N TRP A 176 4.16 -11.11 1.20
CA TRP A 176 4.31 -12.54 1.39
C TRP A 176 3.07 -13.37 1.01
N ARG A 177 1.89 -12.74 0.91
CA ARG A 177 0.66 -13.43 0.50
C ARG A 177 0.70 -13.83 -0.97
N TRP A 178 1.35 -13.02 -1.80
CA TRP A 178 1.56 -13.31 -3.22
C TRP A 178 2.52 -14.50 -3.39
N THR A 179 3.61 -14.52 -2.63
CA THR A 179 4.62 -15.57 -2.71
C THR A 179 4.19 -16.90 -2.08
N ASN A 180 3.14 -16.89 -1.24
CA ASN A 180 2.66 -18.10 -0.56
C ASN A 180 1.59 -18.88 -1.36
N ALA A 181 1.10 -18.36 -2.49
CA ALA A 181 0.09 -19.04 -3.30
C ALA A 181 0.52 -20.47 -3.69
N GLU A 182 1.79 -20.66 -4.06
CA GLU A 182 2.37 -21.96 -4.42
C GLU A 182 2.30 -22.98 -3.28
N ARG A 183 2.45 -22.52 -2.04
CA ARG A 183 2.38 -23.38 -0.84
C ARG A 183 0.95 -23.83 -0.51
N ILE A 184 -0.04 -23.31 -1.22
CA ILE A 184 -1.46 -23.59 -0.99
C ILE A 184 -1.93 -24.45 -2.17
N GLY A 185 -1.81 -25.78 -2.07
CA GLY A 185 -2.31 -26.69 -3.11
C GLY A 185 -1.74 -26.43 -4.52
N GLY A 186 -0.47 -25.99 -4.62
CA GLY A 186 0.19 -25.73 -5.91
C GLY A 186 -0.36 -24.53 -6.68
N GLY A 187 -0.98 -23.56 -5.98
CA GLY A 187 -1.58 -22.40 -6.63
C GLY A 187 -0.57 -21.42 -7.25
N LYS A 188 -1.03 -20.63 -8.21
CA LYS A 188 -0.23 -19.57 -8.85
C LYS A 188 -0.84 -18.21 -8.58
N ALA A 189 0.02 -17.23 -8.31
CA ALA A 189 -0.36 -15.82 -8.30
C ALA A 189 0.11 -15.17 -9.61
N ARG A 190 -0.56 -14.08 -10.00
CA ARG A 190 -0.18 -13.25 -11.15
C ARG A 190 -0.66 -11.82 -10.95
N PHE A 191 0.23 -10.87 -11.19
CA PHE A 191 -0.05 -9.45 -11.19
C PHE A 191 0.29 -8.88 -12.55
N VAL A 192 -0.66 -8.20 -13.18
CA VAL A 192 -0.48 -7.64 -14.53
C VAL A 192 -0.76 -6.15 -14.49
N ILE A 193 0.10 -5.37 -15.15
CA ILE A 193 -0.13 -3.96 -15.46
C ILE A 193 -0.17 -3.81 -16.98
N THR A 194 -1.27 -3.26 -17.49
CA THR A 194 -1.47 -3.06 -18.93
C THR A 194 -1.90 -1.63 -19.21
N LYS A 195 -1.36 -1.03 -20.27
CA LYS A 195 -1.92 0.21 -20.82
C LYS A 195 -3.21 -0.11 -21.59
N LYS A 196 -4.28 0.62 -21.31
CA LYS A 196 -5.57 0.55 -22.00
C LYS A 196 -5.95 1.94 -22.53
N GLU A 197 -6.92 2.01 -23.44
CA GLU A 197 -7.46 3.27 -23.97
C GLU A 197 -7.68 4.33 -22.87
N GLN A 198 -8.33 3.93 -21.78
CA GLN A 198 -8.73 4.82 -20.70
C GLN A 198 -7.64 5.06 -19.64
N GLY A 199 -6.45 4.46 -19.75
CA GLY A 199 -5.38 4.63 -18.77
C GLY A 199 -4.63 3.35 -18.43
N LEU A 200 -4.27 3.19 -17.17
CA LEU A 200 -3.59 2.02 -16.63
C LEU A 200 -4.61 1.04 -16.05
N ARG A 201 -4.50 -0.26 -16.38
CA ARG A 201 -5.25 -1.32 -15.70
C ARG A 201 -4.28 -2.22 -14.94
N MET A 202 -4.60 -2.50 -13.68
CA MET A 202 -3.89 -3.44 -12.83
C MET A 202 -4.82 -4.58 -12.43
N GLU A 203 -4.35 -5.82 -12.55
CA GLU A 203 -5.14 -7.03 -12.29
C GLU A 203 -4.42 -7.94 -11.29
N TRP A 204 -5.14 -8.34 -10.24
CA TRP A 204 -4.57 -8.87 -9.01
C TRP A 204 -5.03 -10.31 -8.76
N LYS A 205 -4.46 -11.27 -9.49
CA LYS A 205 -4.76 -12.69 -9.29
C LYS A 205 -3.91 -13.24 -8.16
N LEU A 206 -4.50 -13.40 -6.98
CA LEU A 206 -3.82 -13.90 -5.79
C LEU A 206 -3.64 -15.42 -5.81
N PHE A 207 -4.56 -16.11 -6.46
CA PHE A 207 -4.56 -17.57 -6.47
C PHE A 207 -5.25 -18.11 -7.73
N GLU A 208 -4.65 -19.15 -8.30
CA GLU A 208 -5.21 -20.01 -9.31
C GLU A 208 -4.69 -21.42 -9.05
N LYS A 209 -5.58 -22.35 -8.72
CA LYS A 209 -5.21 -23.75 -8.51
C LYS A 209 -4.63 -24.31 -9.80
N THR A 210 -3.46 -24.93 -9.71
CA THR A 210 -2.93 -25.72 -10.83
C THR A 210 -3.73 -27.02 -10.90
N PRO A 211 -4.34 -27.39 -12.03
CA PRO A 211 -5.06 -28.66 -12.14
C PRO A 211 -4.10 -29.83 -11.91
N VAL A 212 -4.44 -30.72 -10.99
CA VAL A 212 -3.71 -31.99 -10.80
C VAL A 212 -4.46 -33.08 -11.56
N ARG A 213 -3.73 -33.93 -12.30
CA ARG A 213 -4.34 -35.10 -12.96
C ARG A 213 -4.47 -36.25 -11.95
N GLY A 214 -5.68 -36.74 -11.74
CA GLY A 214 -5.96 -37.96 -10.96
C GLY A 214 -7.05 -37.77 -9.90
N ASP A 215 -7.37 -38.85 -9.18
CA ASP A 215 -8.42 -38.91 -8.15
C ASP A 215 -8.03 -38.23 -6.82
N GLU A 216 -6.82 -37.67 -6.72
CA GLU A 216 -6.30 -36.95 -5.54
C GLU A 216 -6.53 -35.43 -5.61
N ASP A 217 -7.44 -34.95 -6.46
CA ASP A 217 -7.73 -33.51 -6.59
C ASP A 217 -8.56 -33.00 -5.40
N GLU A 218 -7.94 -32.94 -4.21
CA GLU A 218 -8.59 -32.43 -3.02
C GLU A 218 -8.92 -30.93 -3.18
N PRO A 219 -10.11 -30.48 -2.74
CA PRO A 219 -10.46 -29.08 -2.77
C PRO A 219 -9.58 -28.31 -1.77
N VAL A 220 -8.96 -27.24 -2.24
CA VAL A 220 -8.23 -26.33 -1.35
C VAL A 220 -9.25 -25.60 -0.50
N PRO A 221 -9.22 -25.71 0.85
CA PRO A 221 -10.22 -25.07 1.69
C PRO A 221 -10.03 -23.55 1.69
N GLY A 222 -11.16 -22.84 1.71
CA GLY A 222 -11.23 -21.40 1.84
C GLY A 222 -10.52 -20.91 3.09
N ARG A 223 -9.92 -19.72 2.98
CA ARG A 223 -9.15 -19.10 4.07
C ARG A 223 -9.17 -17.59 3.94
N ASN A 224 -8.90 -16.90 5.03
CA ASN A 224 -8.92 -15.45 5.00
C ASN A 224 -7.67 -14.88 4.31
N TRP A 225 -7.91 -13.93 3.40
CA TRP A 225 -6.86 -13.13 2.79
C TRP A 225 -6.99 -11.68 3.25
N ARG A 226 -5.86 -11.00 3.37
CA ARG A 226 -5.78 -9.56 3.57
C ARG A 226 -4.91 -8.99 2.49
N LEU A 227 -5.24 -7.82 1.98
CA LEU A 227 -4.35 -7.00 1.18
C LEU A 227 -4.36 -5.59 1.71
N THR A 228 -3.19 -4.96 1.71
CA THR A 228 -3.05 -3.54 1.97
C THR A 228 -2.43 -2.84 0.77
N TRP A 229 -2.88 -1.62 0.49
CA TRP A 229 -2.32 -0.78 -0.56
C TRP A 229 -2.56 0.68 -0.21
N ALA A 230 -1.76 1.58 -0.79
CA ALA A 230 -1.92 3.01 -0.62
C ALA A 230 -1.76 3.77 -1.93
N VAL A 231 -2.38 4.95 -1.97
CA VAL A 231 -2.31 5.89 -3.09
C VAL A 231 -2.06 7.28 -2.53
N ALA A 232 -1.06 7.99 -3.04
CA ALA A 232 -0.83 9.39 -2.72
C ALA A 232 -1.02 10.26 -3.95
N TRP A 233 -1.53 11.48 -3.77
CA TRP A 233 -1.54 12.50 -4.81
C TRP A 233 -0.81 13.74 -4.32
N THR A 234 -0.06 14.39 -5.20
CA THR A 234 0.74 15.55 -4.85
C THR A 234 0.80 16.53 -6.01
N ALA A 235 0.56 17.81 -5.73
CA ALA A 235 0.78 18.89 -6.68
C ALA A 235 2.29 19.07 -6.96
N LEU A 236 2.61 19.44 -8.19
CA LEU A 236 3.95 19.74 -8.68
C LEU A 236 4.05 21.21 -9.10
N PRO A 237 5.20 21.88 -8.88
CA PRO A 237 6.38 21.37 -8.20
C PRO A 237 6.16 21.20 -6.69
N LEU A 238 6.93 20.30 -6.06
CA LEU A 238 6.85 20.09 -4.61
C LEU A 238 7.10 21.40 -3.85
N PRO A 239 6.35 21.68 -2.77
CA PRO A 239 6.44 22.92 -2.03
C PRO A 239 7.84 23.16 -1.42
N ARG A 240 8.19 24.44 -1.22
CA ARG A 240 9.46 24.83 -0.60
C ARG A 240 9.52 24.38 0.86
N LYS A 241 10.68 23.85 1.27
CA LYS A 241 10.91 23.26 2.59
C LYS A 241 10.96 24.33 3.69
N LYS A 242 10.14 24.19 4.74
CA LYS A 242 10.30 24.94 6.00
C LYS A 242 11.52 24.42 6.79
N LYS A 243 12.17 25.25 7.60
CA LYS A 243 13.26 24.79 8.47
C LYS A 243 12.68 23.87 9.57
N ALA A 244 13.31 22.72 9.81
CA ALA A 244 12.92 21.84 10.91
C ALA A 244 13.42 22.41 12.24
N ALA A 245 12.57 22.37 13.26
CA ALA A 245 12.91 22.81 14.60
C ALA A 245 13.51 21.66 15.44
N LYS A 246 13.07 20.43 15.19
CA LYS A 246 13.60 19.19 15.80
C LYS A 246 13.85 18.16 14.70
N VAL A 247 14.96 17.45 14.79
CA VAL A 247 15.37 16.46 13.79
C VAL A 247 15.75 15.16 14.48
N PHE A 248 15.24 14.05 13.97
CA PHE A 248 15.74 12.72 14.27
C PHE A 248 16.37 12.15 12.99
N ASP A 249 17.66 11.87 13.02
CA ASP A 249 18.38 11.31 11.87
C ASP A 249 18.41 9.78 11.97
N LEU A 250 17.66 9.11 11.09
CA LEU A 250 17.51 7.66 11.09
C LEU A 250 18.82 6.93 10.74
N ALA A 251 19.70 7.58 9.96
CA ALA A 251 20.95 6.99 9.49
C ALA A 251 22.03 6.99 10.57
N SER A 252 21.97 7.91 11.54
CA SER A 252 22.94 7.99 12.64
C SER A 252 22.48 7.30 13.91
N PHE A 253 21.22 6.86 13.98
CA PHE A 253 20.69 6.20 15.17
C PHE A 253 21.19 4.75 15.26
N ASP A 254 21.70 4.35 16.42
CA ASP A 254 22.17 2.98 16.65
C ASP A 254 20.97 2.06 16.93
N TRP A 255 20.47 1.44 15.86
CA TRP A 255 19.37 0.51 15.94
C TRP A 255 19.80 -0.80 16.62
N PRO A 256 19.03 -1.30 17.61
CA PRO A 256 19.24 -2.65 18.14
C PRO A 256 19.25 -3.70 17.04
N GLU A 257 20.04 -4.76 17.17
CA GLU A 257 20.20 -5.78 16.13
C GLU A 257 18.86 -6.39 15.67
N ASN A 258 17.97 -6.68 16.62
CA ASN A 258 16.63 -7.21 16.36
C ASN A 258 15.67 -6.22 15.68
N ALA A 259 16.02 -4.94 15.60
CA ALA A 259 15.24 -3.88 14.97
C ALA A 259 15.64 -3.62 13.51
N ARG A 260 16.83 -4.09 13.12
CA ARG A 260 17.43 -3.79 11.82
C ARG A 260 16.75 -4.57 10.70
N ALA A 261 16.54 -3.91 9.57
CA ALA A 261 16.08 -4.54 8.36
C ALA A 261 17.05 -5.65 7.96
N VAL A 262 16.49 -6.81 7.64
CA VAL A 262 17.26 -7.97 7.18
C VAL A 262 16.92 -8.18 5.73
N SER A 263 17.91 -8.04 4.85
CA SER A 263 17.80 -8.45 3.46
C SER A 263 18.37 -9.87 3.34
N SER A 264 17.56 -10.85 2.92
CA SER A 264 18.08 -12.17 2.51
C SER A 264 18.98 -12.10 1.27
N LEU A 265 19.03 -10.92 0.65
CA LEU A 265 19.64 -10.68 -0.64
C LEU A 265 21.04 -10.06 -0.49
N LYS A 266 21.43 -9.51 0.68
CA LYS A 266 22.76 -8.93 0.91
C LYS A 266 23.52 -9.63 2.04
N ASN A 267 24.71 -10.14 1.73
CA ASN A 267 25.76 -10.39 2.72
C ASN A 267 26.52 -9.09 2.98
N SER A 268 25.91 -8.13 3.70
CA SER A 268 26.58 -6.85 3.97
C SER A 268 27.06 -6.75 5.42
N LYS A 269 28.33 -6.35 5.58
CA LYS A 269 28.94 -5.91 6.86
C LYS A 269 28.52 -4.49 7.26
N THR A 270 27.73 -3.78 6.45
CA THR A 270 27.23 -2.44 6.80
C THR A 270 26.12 -2.52 7.84
N LEU A 271 26.13 -1.58 8.79
CA LEU A 271 25.02 -1.31 9.70
C LEU A 271 23.73 -1.18 8.89
N GLN A 272 22.82 -2.13 9.09
CA GLN A 272 21.51 -2.13 8.42
C GLN A 272 20.59 -1.10 9.09
N PRO A 273 19.77 -0.36 8.32
CA PRO A 273 18.82 0.59 8.85
C PRO A 273 17.74 -0.10 9.67
N GLY A 274 17.06 0.63 10.56
CA GLY A 274 15.90 0.11 11.28
C GLY A 274 14.72 -0.15 10.33
N CYS A 275 14.11 -1.33 10.42
CA CYS A 275 12.88 -1.62 9.67
C CYS A 275 11.68 -0.99 10.37
N PHE A 276 10.87 -0.20 9.66
CA PHE A 276 9.69 0.44 10.26
C PHE A 276 8.60 -0.54 10.70
N CYS A 277 8.57 -1.78 10.19
CA CYS A 277 7.67 -2.81 10.71
C CYS A 277 8.10 -3.29 12.11
N SER A 278 9.38 -3.13 12.49
CA SER A 278 9.84 -3.52 13.82
C SER A 278 9.24 -2.66 14.92
N MET A 279 8.65 -3.32 15.92
CA MET A 279 8.16 -2.66 17.13
C MET A 279 9.23 -1.85 17.85
N ALA A 280 10.50 -2.28 17.81
CA ALA A 280 11.60 -1.55 18.43
C ALA A 280 11.84 -0.19 17.75
N VAL A 281 11.80 -0.14 16.40
CA VAL A 281 11.90 1.11 15.65
C VAL A 281 10.72 2.02 15.96
N GLN A 282 9.50 1.47 15.87
CA GLN A 282 8.27 2.22 16.16
C GLN A 282 8.29 2.81 17.58
N ASN A 283 8.72 2.04 18.58
CA ASN A 283 8.78 2.51 19.96
C ASN A 283 9.85 3.59 20.17
N ALA A 284 11.02 3.47 19.54
CA ALA A 284 12.06 4.49 19.60
C ALA A 284 11.59 5.82 19.01
N LEU A 285 10.96 5.79 17.82
CA LEU A 285 10.44 6.98 17.16
C LEU A 285 9.27 7.62 17.93
N LYS A 286 8.34 6.78 18.43
CA LYS A 286 7.23 7.25 19.28
C LYS A 286 7.76 7.89 20.57
N LYS A 287 8.79 7.30 21.19
CA LYS A 287 9.44 7.84 22.38
C LYS A 287 10.08 9.20 22.08
N TRP A 288 10.87 9.29 21.01
CA TRP A 288 11.50 10.55 20.61
C TRP A 288 10.45 11.66 20.41
N LEU A 289 9.38 11.38 19.67
CA LEU A 289 8.36 12.39 19.39
C LEU A 289 7.64 12.83 20.67
N ARG A 290 7.27 11.88 21.53
CA ARG A 290 6.64 12.19 22.83
C ARG A 290 7.56 12.98 23.75
N SER A 291 8.85 12.67 23.80
CA SER A 291 9.82 13.40 24.64
C SER A 291 10.06 14.84 24.18
N ASN A 292 9.76 15.17 22.93
CA ASN A 292 9.85 16.54 22.41
C ASN A 292 8.47 17.20 22.27
N TRP A 293 7.40 16.54 22.72
CA TRP A 293 6.03 16.99 22.47
C TRP A 293 5.68 18.26 23.26
N ASP A 294 6.11 18.36 24.51
CA ASP A 294 5.83 19.52 25.36
C ASP A 294 6.46 20.81 24.84
N GLU A 295 7.51 20.69 24.02
CA GLU A 295 8.18 21.82 23.37
C GLU A 295 7.51 22.24 22.04
N ALA A 296 6.53 21.48 21.55
CA ALA A 296 5.87 21.77 20.29
C ALA A 296 5.05 23.05 20.36
N LYS A 297 5.25 23.90 19.35
CA LYS A 297 4.56 25.19 19.19
C LYS A 297 3.86 25.25 17.85
N ASP A 298 2.96 26.23 17.75
CA ASP A 298 2.24 26.57 16.53
C ASP A 298 3.19 26.71 15.33
N GLY A 299 2.89 26.01 14.24
CA GLY A 299 3.66 26.02 13.01
C GLY A 299 5.02 25.29 13.05
N MET A 300 5.37 24.65 14.17
CA MET A 300 6.65 23.96 14.32
C MET A 300 6.72 22.69 13.47
N VAL A 301 7.90 22.42 12.90
CA VAL A 301 8.16 21.24 12.07
C VAL A 301 9.12 20.30 12.78
N PHE A 302 8.65 19.08 13.03
CA PHE A 302 9.46 17.93 13.42
C PHE A 302 9.89 17.20 12.15
N GLU A 303 11.14 16.75 12.07
CA GLU A 303 11.66 16.05 10.90
C GLU A 303 12.23 14.68 11.29
N LEU A 304 11.78 13.63 10.61
CA LEU A 304 12.59 12.43 10.43
C LEU A 304 13.46 12.61 9.20
N LYS A 305 14.77 12.56 9.36
CA LYS A 305 15.74 12.73 8.29
C LYS A 305 16.29 11.37 7.86
N ASN A 306 16.65 11.27 6.58
CA ASN A 306 17.16 10.06 5.93
C ASN A 306 16.15 8.90 5.92
N VAL A 307 14.87 9.24 5.75
CA VAL A 307 13.81 8.25 5.57
C VAL A 307 14.01 7.55 4.23
N GLN A 308 14.17 6.24 4.27
CA GLN A 308 14.16 5.38 3.09
C GLN A 308 13.31 4.15 3.40
N PRO A 309 12.42 3.74 2.49
CA PRO A 309 11.71 2.49 2.64
C PRO A 309 12.63 1.32 2.30
N HIS A 310 12.56 0.26 3.09
CA HIS A 310 13.40 -0.93 3.00
C HIS A 310 12.57 -2.19 2.79
N TYR A 311 13.11 -3.09 1.96
CA TYR A 311 12.60 -4.45 1.83
C TYR A 311 13.28 -5.34 2.86
N CYS A 312 12.47 -5.98 3.70
CA CYS A 312 12.94 -6.79 4.80
C CYS A 312 12.32 -8.19 4.72
N VAL A 313 13.04 -9.20 5.21
CA VAL A 313 12.53 -10.57 5.29
C VAL A 313 12.41 -11.08 6.72
N ASN A 314 12.71 -10.26 7.74
CA ASN A 314 12.65 -10.72 9.12
C ASN A 314 11.19 -10.93 9.55
N ALA A 315 10.76 -12.18 9.66
CA ALA A 315 9.38 -12.52 10.00
C ALA A 315 8.94 -12.05 11.39
N SER A 316 9.89 -11.79 12.31
CA SER A 316 9.58 -11.24 13.64
C SER A 316 9.06 -9.80 13.58
N HIS A 317 9.37 -9.04 12.52
CA HIS A 317 8.93 -7.65 12.37
C HIS A 317 7.47 -7.53 11.96
N VAL A 318 6.85 -8.63 11.53
CA VAL A 318 5.46 -8.68 11.06
C VAL A 318 4.65 -9.69 11.89
N ASP A 319 5.00 -9.83 13.18
CA ASP A 319 4.34 -10.68 14.17
C ASP A 319 4.24 -12.17 13.76
N ARG A 320 5.23 -12.67 13.02
CA ARG A 320 5.31 -14.08 12.57
C ARG A 320 6.68 -14.72 12.83
N PRO A 321 7.26 -14.63 14.05
CA PRO A 321 8.64 -15.07 14.32
C PRO A 321 8.90 -16.54 13.96
N LYS A 322 7.89 -17.41 14.08
CA LYS A 322 8.01 -18.85 13.75
C LYS A 322 8.30 -19.13 12.27
N LEU A 323 7.96 -18.21 11.36
CA LEU A 323 8.18 -18.40 9.92
C LEU A 323 9.63 -18.10 9.49
N LYS A 324 10.45 -17.52 10.38
CA LYS A 324 11.85 -17.09 10.16
C LYS A 324 12.01 -16.01 9.09
N SER A 325 11.59 -16.30 7.85
CA SER A 325 11.67 -15.41 6.70
C SER A 325 10.28 -15.10 6.14
N LEU A 326 9.90 -13.81 6.14
CA LEU A 326 8.66 -13.32 5.55
C LEU A 326 8.91 -11.96 4.86
N PRO A 327 8.89 -11.91 3.52
CA PRO A 327 9.18 -10.70 2.77
C PRO A 327 8.11 -9.64 2.98
N HIS A 328 8.53 -8.42 3.31
CA HIS A 328 7.69 -7.25 3.51
C HIS A 328 8.42 -5.97 3.14
N TRP A 329 7.63 -4.93 2.83
CA TRP A 329 8.14 -3.60 2.53
C TRP A 329 7.61 -2.60 3.54
N ASP A 330 8.51 -1.89 4.22
CA ASP A 330 8.16 -1.13 5.42
C ASP A 330 7.57 0.27 5.15
N MET A 331 7.37 0.62 3.88
CA MET A 331 6.76 1.89 3.46
C MET A 331 5.38 2.12 4.08
N MET A 332 4.54 1.08 4.19
CA MET A 332 3.22 1.23 4.82
C MET A 332 3.35 1.59 6.31
N SER A 333 4.34 1.01 7.00
CA SER A 333 4.64 1.32 8.40
C SER A 333 5.24 2.72 8.59
N ILE A 334 5.95 3.24 7.59
CA ILE A 334 6.39 4.65 7.53
C ILE A 334 5.16 5.58 7.47
N LEU A 335 4.20 5.28 6.59
CA LEU A 335 2.97 6.07 6.42
C LEU A 335 2.08 6.02 7.67
N GLU A 336 1.92 4.84 8.29
CA GLU A 336 1.17 4.71 9.55
C GLU A 336 1.86 5.44 10.71
N PHE A 337 3.19 5.45 10.77
CA PHE A 337 3.92 6.27 11.73
C PHE A 337 3.67 7.77 11.49
N ARG A 338 3.76 8.23 10.23
CA ARG A 338 3.44 9.62 9.88
C ARG A 338 2.05 10.01 10.34
N ARG A 339 1.05 9.19 10.06
CA ARG A 339 -0.34 9.41 10.47
C ARG A 339 -0.47 9.51 11.99
N TRP A 340 0.13 8.56 12.72
CA TRP A 340 0.13 8.59 14.18
C TRP A 340 0.78 9.86 14.74
N ALA A 341 1.93 10.25 14.18
CA ALA A 341 2.66 11.44 14.58
C ALA A 341 1.90 12.73 14.24
N GLY A 342 1.29 12.80 13.06
CA GLY A 342 0.46 13.92 12.61
C GLY A 342 -0.69 14.18 13.58
N ARG A 343 -1.43 13.14 13.99
CA ARG A 343 -2.50 13.26 15.00
C ARG A 343 -2.00 13.75 16.36
N LEU A 344 -0.78 13.38 16.75
CA LEU A 344 -0.20 13.89 18.00
C LEU A 344 0.13 15.37 17.87
N LEU A 345 0.83 15.75 16.80
CA LEU A 345 1.36 17.08 16.58
C LEU A 345 0.28 18.13 16.23
N ALA A 346 -0.78 17.71 15.54
CA ALA A 346 -1.90 18.57 15.17
C ALA A 346 -2.57 19.24 16.39
N LYS A 347 -2.52 18.60 17.57
CA LYS A 347 -3.02 19.15 18.83
C LYS A 347 -2.29 20.43 19.30
N LYS A 348 -1.15 20.79 18.71
CA LYS A 348 -0.41 22.04 18.93
C LYS A 348 -0.14 22.77 17.62
N ASN A 349 -0.89 22.41 16.56
CA ASN A 349 -0.68 22.90 15.20
C ASN A 349 0.77 22.77 14.70
N ALA A 350 1.44 21.68 15.11
CA ALA A 350 2.76 21.29 14.63
C ALA A 350 2.61 20.17 13.58
N GLN A 351 3.67 19.91 12.81
CA GLN A 351 3.65 18.90 11.74
C GLN A 351 4.90 18.02 11.74
N LEU A 352 4.75 16.78 11.27
CA LEU A 352 5.86 15.89 10.99
C LEU A 352 6.21 15.94 9.50
N ARG A 353 7.50 16.07 9.20
CA ARG A 353 8.07 15.89 7.88
C ARG A 353 8.90 14.61 7.82
N LEU A 354 8.72 13.85 6.75
CA LEU A 354 9.55 12.69 6.42
C LEU A 354 10.51 13.07 5.28
N ARG A 355 11.78 13.30 5.58
CA ARG A 355 12.77 13.73 4.60
C ARG A 355 13.64 12.57 4.14
N THR A 356 13.68 12.35 2.84
CA THR A 356 14.58 11.40 2.19
C THR A 356 16.02 11.93 2.13
N PRO A 357 17.04 11.05 1.97
CA PRO A 357 18.39 11.50 1.66
C PRO A 357 18.44 12.33 0.38
N ASP A 358 19.40 13.24 0.29
CA ASP A 358 19.56 14.06 -0.91
C ASP A 358 19.83 13.14 -2.13
N LYS A 359 19.16 13.43 -3.26
CA LYS A 359 19.16 12.60 -4.48
C LYS A 359 18.52 11.21 -4.34
N SER A 360 17.76 10.95 -3.27
CA SER A 360 17.02 9.70 -3.15
C SER A 360 15.98 9.53 -4.28
N PRO A 361 15.85 8.32 -4.86
CA PRO A 361 14.78 8.02 -5.82
C PRO A 361 13.39 8.05 -5.19
N TRP A 362 13.32 7.99 -3.84
CA TRP A 362 12.07 8.04 -3.08
C TRP A 362 11.54 9.46 -2.89
N ARG A 363 12.29 10.47 -3.34
CA ARG A 363 11.90 11.86 -3.14
C ARG A 363 10.56 12.16 -3.82
N GLY A 364 9.59 12.57 -3.02
CA GLY A 364 8.21 12.81 -3.40
C GLY A 364 7.33 11.57 -3.36
N PHE A 365 7.87 10.37 -3.56
CA PHE A 365 7.07 9.14 -3.59
C PHE A 365 6.29 8.99 -2.29
N MET A 366 4.98 8.76 -2.39
CA MET A 366 4.11 8.57 -1.22
C MET A 366 4.26 9.69 -0.19
N THR A 367 4.34 10.94 -0.65
CA THR A 367 4.45 12.17 0.15
C THR A 367 5.74 12.33 0.97
N LEU A 368 6.82 11.60 0.63
CA LEU A 368 8.15 11.77 1.22
C LEU A 368 8.86 13.01 0.64
N ASP A 369 9.63 13.77 1.43
CA ASP A 369 10.23 15.07 1.04
C ASP A 369 11.68 15.04 0.55
#